data_AF-A0A1M6R297-F1
#
_entry.id   AF-A0A1M6R297-F1
#
_cell.length_a   1.000
_cell.length_b   1.000
_cell.length_c   1.000
_cell.angle_alpha   90.00
_cell.angle_beta   90.00
_cell.angle_gamma   90.00
#
_symmetry.space_group_name_H-M   'P 1'
#
loop_
_entity.id
_entity.type
_entity.pdbx_description
1 polymer ?
#
loop_
_entity_poly.entity_id
_entity_poly.type
_entity_poly.pdbx_seq_one_letter_code
_entity_poly.pdbx_strand_id
1 'polypeptide(L)'
;MNLLKEQIREYKELYDYKDILSYAVRKGYVHSLGNYLYISDGLLRDYVKRLKELGETFSVQDAKSVLGLSRKYLIPLLEYLDRTGIIRREGDVRRFVKGFML
;
A
#
# COMPACT_ATOMS: atom_id res chain seq x y z
N MET A 1 -2.09 14.24 16.29
CA MET A 1 -2.64 14.04 14.92
C MET A 1 -1.73 13.07 14.19
N ASN A 2 -2.19 11.85 13.90
CA ASN A 2 -1.34 10.84 13.24
C ASN A 2 -1.56 10.89 11.72
N LEU A 3 -0.81 11.76 11.04
CA LEU A 3 -0.99 12.16 9.63
C LEU A 3 -1.09 11.00 8.63
N LEU A 4 -0.46 9.86 8.93
CA LEU A 4 -0.38 8.67 8.05
C LEU A 4 -1.16 7.46 8.57
N LYS A 5 -1.85 7.57 9.71
CA LYS A 5 -2.59 6.42 10.28
C LYS A 5 -3.81 6.03 9.46
N GLU A 6 -4.44 7.01 8.81
CA GLU A 6 -5.80 6.84 8.28
C GLU A 6 -5.88 6.83 6.75
N GLN A 7 -4.88 7.39 6.05
CA GLN A 7 -4.86 7.40 4.59
C GLN A 7 -3.45 7.50 3.99
N ILE A 8 -3.35 7.09 2.73
CA ILE A 8 -2.20 7.34 1.85
C ILE A 8 -2.07 8.85 1.62
N ARG A 9 -0.85 9.39 1.69
CA ARG A 9 -0.57 10.82 1.56
C ARG A 9 0.35 11.12 0.38
N GLU A 10 0.14 12.27 -0.23
CA GLU A 10 1.08 12.84 -1.20
C GLU A 10 2.26 13.50 -0.50
N TYR A 11 3.42 13.48 -1.15
CA TYR A 11 4.65 14.12 -0.68
C TYR A 11 4.45 15.60 -0.34
N LYS A 12 3.64 16.32 -1.13
CA LYS A 12 3.35 17.74 -0.91
C LYS A 12 2.67 18.01 0.45
N GLU A 13 1.88 17.05 0.94
CA GLU A 13 1.23 17.13 2.26
C GLU A 13 2.22 16.85 3.41
N LEU A 14 3.39 16.29 3.08
CA LEU A 14 4.43 15.87 4.02
C LEU A 14 5.71 16.69 3.88
N TYR A 15 5.72 17.75 3.07
CA TYR A 15 6.92 18.49 2.69
C TYR A 15 7.67 19.05 3.90
N ASP A 16 6.93 19.60 4.86
CA ASP A 16 7.47 20.16 6.11
C ASP A 16 8.13 19.10 7.00
N TYR A 17 7.84 17.83 6.75
CA TYR A 17 8.37 16.67 7.48
C TYR A 17 9.38 15.86 6.67
N LYS A 18 9.90 16.37 5.54
CA LYS A 18 10.74 15.60 4.59
C LYS A 18 11.93 14.87 5.22
N ASP A 19 12.57 15.46 6.23
CA ASP A 19 13.72 14.85 6.91
C ASP A 19 13.29 13.66 7.78
N ILE A 20 12.19 13.84 8.53
CA ILE A 20 11.57 12.78 9.34
C ILE A 20 10.99 11.70 8.45
N LEU A 21 10.36 12.07 7.33
CA LEU A 21 9.82 11.14 6.33
C LEU A 21 10.93 10.24 5.79
N SER A 22 12.07 10.83 5.42
CA SER A 22 13.23 10.08 4.94
C SER A 22 13.74 9.09 5.98
N TYR A 23 13.80 9.50 7.25
CA TYR A 23 14.15 8.59 8.35
C TYR A 23 13.11 7.49 8.56
N ALA A 24 11.82 7.82 8.56
CA ALA A 24 10.72 6.89 8.74
C ALA A 24 10.66 5.83 7.64
N VAL A 25 10.95 6.22 6.39
CA VAL A 25 11.09 5.29 5.25
C VAL A 25 12.25 4.34 5.47
N ARG A 26 13.44 4.84 5.86
CA ARG A 26 14.60 3.97 6.15
C ARG A 26 14.35 3.00 7.30
N LYS A 27 13.49 3.36 8.26
CA LYS A 27 13.12 2.50 9.40
C LYS A 27 11.93 1.58 9.12
N GLY A 28 11.29 1.69 7.95
CA GLY A 28 10.13 0.88 7.58
C GLY A 28 8.83 1.28 8.28
N TYR A 29 8.78 2.45 8.94
CA TYR A 29 7.53 2.97 9.54
C TYR A 29 6.59 3.55 8.48
N VAL A 30 7.15 3.97 7.35
CA VAL A 30 6.45 4.53 6.20
C VAL A 30 7.02 3.90 4.95
N HIS A 31 6.17 3.63 3.96
CA HIS A 31 6.57 3.05 2.69
C HIS A 31 6.26 4.03 1.57
N SER A 32 7.22 4.22 0.65
CA SER A 32 6.95 4.94 -0.60
C SER A 32 6.26 4.01 -1.58
N LEU A 33 5.08 4.39 -2.04
CA LEU A 33 4.33 3.69 -3.07
C LEU A 33 4.78 4.08 -4.50
N GLY A 34 5.76 4.99 -4.62
CA GLY A 34 6.02 5.70 -5.87
C GLY A 34 4.97 6.79 -6.11
N ASN A 35 5.04 7.50 -7.24
CA ASN A 35 4.10 8.58 -7.60
C ASN A 35 3.93 9.66 -6.52
N TYR A 36 4.99 9.94 -5.76
CA TYR A 36 4.95 10.84 -4.60
C TYR A 36 3.95 10.42 -3.51
N LEU A 37 3.57 9.15 -3.43
CA LEU A 37 2.63 8.63 -2.43
C LEU A 37 3.35 7.85 -1.33
N TYR A 38 2.84 8.01 -0.11
CA TYR A 38 3.37 7.38 1.10
C TYR A 38 2.25 6.76 1.94
N ILE A 39 2.54 5.62 2.55
CA ILE A 39 1.62 4.90 3.44
C ILE A 39 2.35 4.53 4.73
N SER A 40 1.68 4.59 5.89
CA SER A 40 2.26 4.03 7.12
C SER A 40 2.29 2.50 7.05
N ASP A 41 3.25 1.89 7.74
CA ASP A 41 3.33 0.43 7.86
C ASP A 41 2.05 -0.17 8.46
N GLY A 42 1.48 0.46 9.49
CA GLY A 42 0.23 0.02 10.11
C GLY A 42 -0.95 0.01 9.14
N LEU A 43 -1.11 1.06 8.32
CA LEU A 43 -2.18 1.13 7.33
C LEU A 43 -1.95 0.14 6.17
N LEU A 44 -0.70 -0.04 5.75
CA LEU A 44 -0.35 -1.05 4.74
C LEU A 44 -0.76 -2.46 5.20
N ARG A 45 -0.45 -2.82 6.46
CA ARG A 45 -0.85 -4.10 7.05
C ARG A 45 -2.36 -4.27 7.12
N ASP A 46 -3.10 -3.23 7.50
CA ASP A 46 -4.57 -3.24 7.50
C ASP A 46 -5.12 -3.51 6.09
N TYR A 47 -4.64 -2.79 5.09
CA TYR A 47 -5.07 -2.98 3.70
C TYR A 47 -4.75 -4.39 3.19
N VAL A 48 -3.56 -4.90 3.48
CA VAL A 48 -3.21 -6.27 3.10
C VAL A 48 -4.08 -7.30 3.81
N LYS A 49 -4.41 -7.09 5.09
CA LYS A 49 -5.34 -7.95 5.82
C LYS A 49 -6.71 -7.98 5.15
N ARG A 50 -7.28 -6.81 4.83
CA ARG A 50 -8.58 -6.70 4.14
C ARG A 50 -8.56 -7.32 2.74
N LEU A 51 -7.46 -7.17 2.00
CA LEU A 51 -7.31 -7.86 0.71
C LEU A 51 -7.24 -9.37 0.86
N LYS A 52 -6.66 -9.90 1.94
CA LYS A 52 -6.65 -11.36 2.21
C LYS A 52 -8.04 -11.93 2.48
N GLU A 53 -8.98 -11.12 2.96
CA GLU A 53 -10.37 -11.54 3.18
C GLU A 53 -11.10 -11.85 1.85
N LEU A 54 -10.57 -11.40 0.70
CA LEU A 54 -11.07 -11.74 -0.64
C LEU A 54 -10.67 -13.15 -1.11
N GLY A 55 -9.72 -13.82 -0.42
CA GLY A 55 -9.22 -15.15 -0.78
C GLY A 55 -7.81 -15.15 -1.37
N GLU A 56 -7.44 -16.24 -2.05
CA GLU A 56 -6.09 -16.43 -2.62
C GLU A 56 -5.78 -15.45 -3.77
N THR A 57 -6.81 -15.09 -4.53
CA THR A 57 -6.72 -14.20 -5.69
C THR A 57 -7.80 -13.14 -5.64
N PHE A 58 -7.52 -11.98 -6.23
CA PHE A 58 -8.48 -10.87 -6.35
C PHE A 58 -8.23 -10.03 -7.61
N SER A 59 -9.27 -9.43 -8.16
CA SER A 59 -9.16 -8.45 -9.26
C SER A 59 -8.90 -7.03 -8.75
N VAL A 60 -8.54 -6.10 -9.64
CA VAL A 60 -8.48 -4.66 -9.29
C VAL A 60 -9.83 -4.16 -8.77
N GLN A 61 -10.93 -4.68 -9.31
CA GLN A 61 -12.28 -4.26 -8.95
C GLN A 61 -12.64 -4.73 -7.54
N ASP A 62 -12.26 -5.95 -7.15
CA ASP A 62 -12.46 -6.47 -5.79
C ASP A 62 -11.67 -5.65 -4.78
N ALA A 63 -10.39 -5.37 -5.09
CA ALA A 63 -9.54 -4.52 -4.26
C ALA A 63 -10.12 -3.10 -4.10
N LYS A 64 -10.69 -2.53 -5.17
CA LYS A 64 -11.36 -1.23 -5.11
C LYS A 64 -12.58 -1.27 -4.18
N SER A 65 -13.41 -2.30 -4.31
CA SER A 65 -14.63 -2.47 -3.51
C SER A 65 -14.31 -2.61 -2.02
N VAL A 66 -13.28 -3.39 -1.68
CA VAL A 66 -12.90 -3.62 -0.28
C VAL A 66 -12.15 -2.46 0.32
N LEU A 67 -11.21 -1.84 -0.39
CA LEU A 67 -10.37 -0.76 0.17
C LEU A 67 -11.01 0.63 0.07
N GLY A 68 -11.97 0.83 -0.84
CA GLY A 68 -12.60 2.14 -1.07
C GLY A 68 -11.67 3.18 -1.69
N LEU A 69 -10.48 2.77 -2.15
CA LEU A 69 -9.49 3.68 -2.73
C LEU A 69 -9.84 4.05 -4.17
N SER A 70 -9.61 5.31 -4.53
CA SER A 70 -9.60 5.73 -5.93
C SER A 70 -8.41 5.10 -6.68
N ARG A 71 -8.47 5.04 -8.01
CA ARG A 71 -7.37 4.48 -8.84
C ARG A 71 -6.02 5.15 -8.59
N LYS A 72 -6.02 6.46 -8.30
CA LYS A 72 -4.81 7.23 -7.97
C LYS A 72 -4.01 6.61 -6.82
N TYR A 73 -4.69 6.05 -5.81
CA TYR A 73 -4.04 5.44 -4.64
C TYR A 73 -3.98 3.91 -4.76
N LEU A 74 -5.01 3.30 -5.33
CA LEU A 74 -5.12 1.85 -5.45
C LEU A 74 -4.05 1.27 -6.37
N ILE A 75 -3.81 1.87 -7.54
CA ILE A 75 -2.85 1.32 -8.50
C ILE A 75 -1.42 1.34 -7.93
N PRO A 76 -0.90 2.46 -7.38
CA PRO A 76 0.44 2.48 -6.78
C PRO A 76 0.58 1.54 -5.58
N LEU A 77 -0.48 1.38 -4.77
CA LEU A 77 -0.49 0.39 -3.69
C LEU A 77 -0.32 -1.03 -4.25
N LEU A 78 -1.12 -1.41 -5.25
CA LEU A 78 -1.05 -2.76 -5.83
C LEU A 78 0.29 -3.01 -6.55
N GLU A 79 0.85 -2.01 -7.23
CA GLU A 79 2.18 -2.07 -7.83
C GLU A 79 3.28 -2.21 -6.77
N TYR A 80 3.15 -1.51 -5.64
CA TYR A 80 4.06 -1.66 -4.51
C TYR A 80 4.00 -3.08 -3.95
N LEU A 81 2.80 -3.64 -3.73
CA LEU A 81 2.61 -5.01 -3.22
C LEU A 81 3.20 -6.05 -4.19
N ASP A 82 3.06 -5.83 -5.50
CA ASP A 82 3.61 -6.70 -6.55
C ASP A 82 5.15 -6.64 -6.54
N ARG A 83 5.72 -5.42 -6.56
CA ARG A 83 7.17 -5.19 -6.53
C ARG A 83 7.83 -5.73 -5.27
N THR A 84 7.13 -5.71 -4.13
CA THR A 84 7.65 -6.21 -2.84
C THR A 84 7.41 -7.71 -2.64
N GLY A 85 6.81 -8.39 -3.61
CA GLY A 85 6.58 -9.83 -3.55
C GLY A 85 5.50 -10.25 -2.56
N ILE A 86 4.60 -9.34 -2.16
CA ILE A 86 3.43 -9.65 -1.34
C ILE A 86 2.34 -10.29 -2.21
N ILE A 87 2.15 -9.75 -3.41
CA ILE A 87 1.28 -10.31 -4.44
C ILE A 87 2.06 -10.53 -5.73
N ARG A 88 1.44 -11.23 -6.67
CA ARG A 88 1.89 -11.33 -8.05
C ARG A 88 0.72 -11.09 -8.99
N ARG A 89 0.92 -10.27 -10.03
CA ARG A 89 -0.06 -10.15 -11.11
C ARG A 89 -0.06 -11.39 -12.02
N GLU A 90 -1.23 -11.98 -12.24
CA GLU A 90 -1.48 -13.13 -13.12
C GLU A 90 -2.65 -12.77 -14.06
N GLY A 91 -2.34 -12.19 -15.22
CA GLY A 91 -3.36 -11.65 -16.13
C GLY A 91 -4.17 -10.51 -15.50
N ASP A 92 -5.46 -10.74 -15.30
CA ASP A 92 -6.41 -9.78 -14.74
C ASP A 92 -6.56 -9.86 -13.21
N VAL A 93 -5.99 -10.90 -12.59
CA VAL A 93 -6.03 -11.11 -11.15
C VAL A 93 -4.67 -10.88 -10.50
N ARG A 94 -4.68 -10.75 -9.18
CA ARG A 94 -3.52 -10.74 -8.30
C ARG A 94 -3.62 -11.91 -7.35
N ARG A 95 -2.52 -12.63 -7.17
CA ARG A 95 -2.40 -13.77 -6.25
C ARG A 95 -1.48 -13.40 -5.10
N PHE A 96 -1.82 -13.78 -3.87
CA PHE A 96 -0.86 -13.66 -2.76
C PHE A 96 0.31 -14.64 -2.93
N VAL A 97 1.53 -14.17 -2.73
CA VAL A 97 2.72 -15.03 -2.76
C VAL A 97 2.75 -15.91 -1.51
N LYS A 98 3.15 -17.18 -1.63
CA LYS A 98 3.26 -18.04 -0.44
C LYS A 98 4.46 -17.63 0.41
N GLY A 99 4.26 -17.47 1.72
CA GLY A 99 5.33 -17.21 2.68
C GLY A 99 5.91 -15.79 2.67
N PHE A 100 5.24 -14.80 2.04
CA PHE A 100 5.68 -13.41 2.18
C PHE A 100 5.59 -12.94 3.64
N MET A 101 6.49 -12.05 4.02
CA MET A 101 6.49 -11.41 5.32
C MET A 101 6.19 -9.91 5.13
N LEU A 102 5.24 -9.41 5.93
CA LEU A 102 5.02 -7.98 6.11
C LEU A 102 5.65 -7.57 7.44
#